data_AF-A0A947DKU6-F1
#
_entry.id   AF-A0A947DKU6-F1
#
_cell.length_a   1.000
_cell.length_b   1.000
_cell.length_c   1.000
_cell.angle_alpha   90.00
_cell.angle_beta   90.00
_cell.angle_gamma   90.00
#
_symmetry.space_group_name_H-M   'P 1'
#
loop_
_entity.id
_entity.type
_entity.pdbx_description
1 polymer ?
#
loop_
_entity_poly.entity_id
_entity_poly.type
_entity_poly.pdbx_seq_one_letter_code
_entity_poly.pdbx_strand_id
1 'polypeptide(L)'
;MAKSPKAGKETTSEEALLLPREPDTEKGQQAREQYLVLAKAALRVNFEDYQTLFQAYASEDPEDQQTAQQLDRTVAQVALQAGHSPRQVIQFVAQGPYVQCETRAQSPEEKKAALPKLLHYAKTQVDTAQKQRYTEYANAVTGKI
;
A
#
# COMPACT_ATOMS: atom_id res chain seq x y z
N MET A 1 39.34 -37.54 25.47
CA MET A 1 38.57 -36.29 25.35
C MET A 1 38.79 -35.72 23.97
N ALA A 2 37.80 -35.83 23.07
CA ALA A 2 37.85 -35.22 21.75
C ALA A 2 36.68 -34.24 21.65
N LYS A 3 37.00 -32.95 21.55
CA LYS A 3 36.05 -31.91 21.15
C LYS A 3 35.77 -32.09 19.65
N SER A 4 34.51 -32.01 19.26
CA SER A 4 34.11 -31.80 17.87
C SER A 4 32.98 -30.78 17.81
N PRO A 5 32.89 -30.02 16.71
CA PRO A 5 32.49 -28.62 16.74
C PRO A 5 31.04 -28.40 16.32
N LYS A 6 30.57 -27.20 16.66
CA LYS A 6 29.33 -26.52 16.22
C LYS A 6 28.88 -26.95 14.82
N ALA A 7 27.68 -27.53 14.75
CA ALA A 7 26.85 -27.45 13.54
C ALA A 7 26.29 -26.02 13.46
N GLY A 8 26.79 -25.25 12.50
CA GLY A 8 26.29 -23.94 12.16
C GLY A 8 24.88 -24.04 11.59
N LYS A 9 24.02 -23.12 12.01
CA LYS A 9 22.75 -22.82 11.37
C LYS A 9 23.02 -22.38 9.93
N GLU A 10 22.68 -23.21 8.96
CA GLU A 10 22.37 -22.73 7.61
C GLU A 10 20.86 -22.44 7.57
N THR A 11 20.48 -21.25 8.05
CA THR A 11 19.22 -20.63 7.68
C THR A 11 19.37 -20.11 6.26
N THR A 12 19.17 -20.98 5.29
CA THR A 12 18.77 -20.53 3.94
C THR A 12 17.28 -20.21 4.04
N SER A 13 16.96 -19.05 4.61
CA SER A 13 15.64 -18.45 4.42
C SER A 13 15.59 -18.03 2.97
N GLU A 14 15.12 -18.93 2.12
CA GLU A 14 14.55 -18.58 0.82
C GLU A 14 13.41 -17.61 1.14
N GLU A 15 13.69 -16.32 1.05
CA GLU A 15 12.73 -15.25 1.33
C GLU A 15 11.60 -15.42 0.31
N ALA A 16 10.53 -16.07 0.74
CA ALA A 16 9.42 -16.43 -0.12
C ALA A 16 8.87 -15.15 -0.74
N LEU A 17 9.08 -14.97 -2.05
CA LEU A 17 8.70 -13.76 -2.76
C LEU A 17 7.22 -13.45 -2.50
N LEU A 18 6.96 -12.29 -1.87
CA LEU A 18 5.61 -11.80 -1.65
C LEU A 18 5.01 -11.43 -3.01
N LEU A 19 4.08 -12.26 -3.48
CA LEU A 19 3.38 -12.02 -4.74
C LEU A 19 2.01 -11.40 -4.48
N PRO A 20 1.64 -10.31 -5.20
CA PRO A 20 0.31 -9.76 -5.08
C PRO A 20 -0.71 -10.73 -5.66
N ARG A 21 -1.89 -10.78 -5.06
CA ARG A 21 -3.02 -11.52 -5.63
C ARG A 21 -3.55 -10.79 -6.87
N GLU A 22 -3.93 -11.51 -7.92
CA GLU A 22 -4.57 -10.90 -9.09
C GLU A 22 -5.97 -10.35 -8.77
N PRO A 23 -6.39 -9.21 -9.34
CA PRO A 23 -7.73 -8.68 -9.11
C PRO A 23 -8.77 -9.60 -9.76
N ASP A 24 -9.83 -9.92 -9.01
CA ASP A 24 -10.88 -10.83 -9.48
C ASP A 24 -11.81 -10.19 -10.55
N THR A 25 -11.66 -8.88 -10.84
CA THR A 25 -12.54 -8.13 -11.74
C THR A 25 -11.78 -7.09 -12.56
N GLU A 26 -12.30 -6.74 -13.74
CA GLU A 26 -11.76 -5.68 -14.62
C GLU A 26 -11.67 -4.33 -13.90
N LYS A 27 -12.69 -3.97 -13.10
CA LYS A 27 -12.64 -2.75 -12.28
C LYS A 27 -11.50 -2.77 -11.26
N GLY A 28 -11.19 -3.94 -10.72
CA GLY A 28 -10.05 -4.13 -9.82
C GLY A 28 -8.71 -3.97 -10.56
N GLN A 29 -8.61 -4.49 -11.79
CA GLN A 29 -7.44 -4.31 -12.65
C GLN A 29 -7.21 -2.83 -12.99
N GLN A 30 -8.25 -2.14 -13.44
CA GLN A 30 -8.19 -0.70 -13.72
C GLN A 30 -7.78 0.10 -12.48
N ALA A 31 -8.35 -0.21 -11.30
CA ALA A 31 -7.98 0.47 -10.06
C ALA A 31 -6.50 0.24 -9.68
N ARG A 32 -5.96 -0.96 -9.97
CA ARG A 32 -4.55 -1.30 -9.72
C ARG A 32 -3.62 -0.55 -10.66
N GLU A 33 -3.97 -0.48 -11.94
CA GLU A 33 -3.22 0.31 -12.92
C GLU A 33 -3.19 1.78 -12.53
N GLN A 34 -4.34 2.34 -12.12
CA GLN A 34 -4.41 3.71 -11.63
C GLN A 34 -3.57 3.92 -10.36
N TYR A 35 -3.63 2.97 -9.42
CA TYR A 35 -2.77 3.02 -8.24
C TYR A 35 -1.28 3.03 -8.61
N LEU A 36 -0.85 2.18 -9.54
CA LEU A 36 0.53 2.13 -10.01
C LEU A 36 0.96 3.47 -10.65
N VAL A 37 0.12 4.07 -11.50
CA VAL A 37 0.39 5.39 -12.10
C VAL A 37 0.56 6.46 -11.02
N LEU A 38 -0.33 6.49 -10.04
CA LEU A 38 -0.28 7.44 -8.93
C LEU A 38 0.95 7.21 -8.03
N ALA A 39 1.32 5.96 -7.76
CA ALA A 39 2.50 5.60 -6.99
C ALA A 39 3.80 6.04 -7.70
N LYS A 40 3.89 5.86 -9.03
CA LYS A 40 5.00 6.38 -9.83
C LYS A 40 5.12 7.89 -9.72
N ALA A 41 3.99 8.60 -9.80
CA ALA A 41 3.95 10.06 -9.65
C ALA A 41 4.35 10.50 -8.23
N ALA A 42 3.87 9.81 -7.20
CA ALA A 42 4.17 10.08 -5.80
C ALA A 42 5.65 9.88 -5.47
N LEU A 43 6.23 8.77 -5.90
CA LEU A 43 7.60 8.37 -5.58
C LEU A 43 8.63 9.00 -6.51
N ARG A 44 8.21 9.52 -7.68
CA ARG A 44 9.11 9.94 -8.77
C ARG A 44 10.07 8.83 -9.22
N VAL A 45 9.61 7.59 -9.08
CA VAL A 45 10.31 6.37 -9.48
C VAL A 45 9.47 5.65 -10.52
N ASN A 46 10.11 5.15 -11.58
CA ASN A 46 9.43 4.40 -12.62
C ASN A 46 9.52 2.90 -12.33
N PHE A 47 8.58 2.39 -11.52
CA PHE A 47 8.38 0.94 -11.38
C PHE A 47 7.95 0.34 -12.73
N GLU A 48 8.41 -0.84 -13.10
CA GLU A 48 7.99 -1.46 -14.36
C GLU A 48 6.51 -1.84 -14.28
N ASP A 49 6.17 -2.63 -13.27
CA ASP A 49 4.85 -3.18 -13.03
C ASP A 49 4.42 -3.04 -11.56
N TYR A 50 3.18 -3.49 -11.28
CA TYR A 50 2.63 -3.48 -9.95
C TYR A 50 3.31 -4.50 -9.02
N GLN A 51 3.78 -5.63 -9.55
CA GLN A 51 4.44 -6.66 -8.75
C GLN A 51 5.73 -6.13 -8.12
N THR A 52 6.53 -5.41 -8.90
CA THR A 52 7.78 -4.78 -8.44
C THR A 52 7.51 -3.74 -7.36
N LEU A 53 6.46 -2.91 -7.54
CA LEU A 53 6.02 -1.97 -6.51
C LEU A 53 5.55 -2.70 -5.24
N PHE A 54 4.77 -3.78 -5.40
CA PHE A 54 4.27 -4.57 -4.29
C PHE A 54 5.43 -5.20 -3.51
N GLN A 55 6.38 -5.85 -4.16
CA GLN A 55 7.54 -6.46 -3.52
C GLN A 55 8.42 -5.45 -2.79
N ALA A 56 8.52 -4.21 -3.29
CA ALA A 56 9.33 -3.17 -2.66
C ALA A 56 8.70 -2.57 -1.38
N TYR A 57 7.39 -2.69 -1.20
CA TYR A 57 6.66 -2.01 -0.11
C TYR A 57 5.84 -2.94 0.77
N ALA A 58 5.41 -4.11 0.27
CA ALA A 58 4.65 -5.07 1.04
C ALA A 58 5.56 -5.73 2.08
N SER A 59 5.12 -5.75 3.33
CA SER A 59 5.76 -6.50 4.39
C SER A 59 4.71 -7.12 5.30
N GLU A 60 5.03 -8.31 5.81
CA GLU A 60 4.27 -8.97 6.88
C GLU A 60 4.70 -8.45 8.27
N ASP A 61 5.87 -7.81 8.36
CA ASP A 61 6.42 -7.26 9.59
C ASP A 61 5.76 -5.91 9.95
N PRO A 62 5.17 -5.75 11.15
CA PRO A 62 4.42 -4.55 11.52
C PRO A 62 5.22 -3.24 11.48
N GLU A 63 6.52 -3.30 11.71
CA GLU A 63 7.40 -2.12 11.66
C GLU A 63 7.58 -1.63 10.22
N ASP A 64 7.68 -2.56 9.26
CA ASP A 64 7.85 -2.27 7.84
C ASP A 64 6.53 -1.96 7.12
N GLN A 65 5.40 -2.43 7.66
CA GLN A 65 4.06 -2.06 7.17
C GLN A 65 3.82 -0.54 7.17
N GLN A 66 4.50 0.22 8.04
CA GLN A 66 4.41 1.68 8.06
C GLN A 66 4.81 2.29 6.71
N THR A 67 5.78 1.70 6.02
CA THR A 67 6.26 2.17 4.71
C THR A 67 5.17 2.03 3.64
N ALA A 68 4.46 0.89 3.62
CA ALA A 68 3.30 0.69 2.75
C ALA A 68 2.16 1.66 3.05
N GLN A 69 1.87 1.87 4.34
CA GLN A 69 0.79 2.79 4.75
C GLN A 69 1.12 4.25 4.40
N GLN A 70 2.39 4.65 4.51
CA GLN A 70 2.84 5.97 4.11
C GLN A 70 2.79 6.16 2.59
N LEU A 71 3.10 5.13 1.82
CA LEU A 71 2.89 5.14 0.37
C LEU A 71 1.41 5.33 0.04
N ASP A 72 0.51 4.55 0.64
CA ASP A 72 -0.95 4.64 0.43
C ASP A 72 -1.48 6.05 0.71
N ARG A 73 -1.00 6.69 1.78
CA ARG A 73 -1.33 8.09 2.11
C ARG A 73 -0.82 9.07 1.06
N THR A 74 0.40 8.89 0.59
CA THR A 74 1.02 9.77 -0.41
C THR A 74 0.29 9.64 -1.75
N VAL A 75 -0.05 8.42 -2.16
CA VAL A 75 -0.89 8.14 -3.33
C VAL A 75 -2.25 8.81 -3.18
N ALA A 76 -2.88 8.73 -2.01
CA ALA A 76 -4.15 9.41 -1.76
C ALA A 76 -4.03 10.93 -1.94
N GLN A 77 -2.95 11.55 -1.44
CA GLN A 77 -2.69 12.97 -1.61
C GLN A 77 -2.53 13.35 -3.09
N VAL A 78 -1.68 12.63 -3.83
CA VAL A 78 -1.45 12.88 -5.26
C VAL A 78 -2.74 12.71 -6.07
N ALA A 79 -3.53 11.68 -5.78
CA ALA A 79 -4.80 11.44 -6.47
C ALA A 79 -5.81 12.56 -6.23
N LEU A 80 -5.93 13.04 -4.99
CA LEU A 80 -6.80 14.17 -4.66
C LEU A 80 -6.32 15.46 -5.34
N GLN A 81 -5.01 15.68 -5.42
CA GLN A 81 -4.43 16.85 -6.12
C GLN A 81 -4.67 16.77 -7.63
N ALA A 82 -4.65 15.57 -8.22
CA ALA A 82 -4.99 15.32 -9.61
C ALA A 82 -6.50 15.43 -9.92
N GLY A 83 -7.34 15.73 -8.92
CA GLY A 83 -8.77 15.98 -9.11
C GLY A 83 -9.67 14.74 -9.01
N HIS A 84 -9.13 13.59 -8.60
CA HIS A 84 -9.96 12.41 -8.36
C HIS A 84 -10.90 12.61 -7.17
N SER A 85 -12.13 12.09 -7.28
CA SER A 85 -13.09 12.15 -6.19
C SER A 85 -12.65 11.24 -5.02
N PRO A 86 -12.97 11.57 -3.76
CA PRO A 86 -12.58 10.75 -2.61
C PRO A 86 -13.00 9.28 -2.74
N ARG A 87 -14.17 9.03 -3.33
CA ARG A 87 -14.68 7.69 -3.59
C ARG A 87 -13.78 6.89 -4.54
N GLN A 88 -13.26 7.53 -5.60
CA GLN A 88 -12.31 6.89 -6.51
C GLN A 88 -10.97 6.64 -5.81
N VAL A 89 -10.48 7.61 -5.03
CA VAL A 89 -9.21 7.46 -4.30
C VAL A 89 -9.26 6.30 -3.32
N ILE A 90 -10.39 6.08 -2.62
CA ILE A 90 -10.58 4.89 -1.76
C ILE A 90 -10.41 3.59 -2.56
N GLN A 91 -10.93 3.53 -3.79
CA GLN A 91 -10.80 2.34 -4.64
C GLN A 91 -9.36 2.11 -5.09
N PHE A 92 -8.61 3.19 -5.36
CA PHE A 92 -7.19 3.10 -5.70
C PHE A 92 -6.37 2.64 -4.49
N VAL A 93 -6.55 3.27 -3.32
CA VAL A 93 -5.84 2.90 -2.08
C VAL A 93 -6.16 1.47 -1.63
N ALA A 94 -7.36 0.96 -1.94
CA ALA A 94 -7.67 -0.46 -1.72
C ALA A 94 -6.81 -1.43 -2.56
N GLN A 95 -6.12 -0.93 -3.59
CA GLN A 95 -5.11 -1.66 -4.35
C GLN A 95 -3.68 -1.39 -3.86
N GLY A 96 -3.50 -0.71 -2.72
CA GLY A 96 -2.20 -0.45 -2.13
C GLY A 96 -1.49 -1.70 -1.59
N PRO A 97 -0.14 -1.71 -1.51
CA PRO A 97 0.62 -2.86 -1.02
C PRO A 97 0.20 -3.32 0.37
N TYR A 98 -0.18 -2.40 1.27
CA TYR A 98 -0.66 -2.75 2.61
C TYR A 98 -1.95 -3.60 2.54
N VAL A 99 -2.97 -3.10 1.83
CA VAL A 99 -4.26 -3.79 1.70
C VAL A 99 -4.12 -5.12 0.96
N GLN A 100 -3.26 -5.17 -0.07
CA GLN A 100 -3.02 -6.41 -0.80
C GLN A 100 -2.23 -7.42 0.03
N CYS A 101 -1.30 -6.99 0.89
CA CYS A 101 -0.60 -7.88 1.82
C CYS A 101 -1.58 -8.51 2.81
N GLU A 102 -2.45 -7.71 3.43
CA GLU A 102 -3.46 -8.18 4.40
C GLU A 102 -4.44 -9.21 3.81
N THR A 103 -4.74 -9.14 2.51
CA THR A 103 -5.74 -10.00 1.85
C THR A 103 -5.16 -11.13 1.01
N ARG A 104 -3.84 -11.17 0.83
CA ARG A 104 -3.15 -12.11 -0.07
C ARG A 104 -3.41 -13.56 0.32
N ALA A 105 -3.23 -13.89 1.59
CA ALA A 105 -3.36 -15.26 2.12
C ALA A 105 -4.79 -15.62 2.56
N GLN A 106 -5.74 -14.70 2.43
CA GLN A 106 -7.11 -14.89 2.91
C GLN A 106 -7.97 -15.69 1.94
N SER A 107 -8.81 -16.58 2.49
CA SER A 107 -9.89 -17.23 1.78
C SER A 107 -10.92 -16.21 1.24
N PRO A 108 -11.78 -16.58 0.29
CA PRO A 108 -12.88 -15.71 -0.14
C PRO A 108 -13.79 -15.26 1.02
N GLU A 109 -14.07 -16.13 2.00
CA GLU A 109 -14.86 -15.75 3.19
C GLU A 109 -14.11 -14.77 4.09
N GLU A 110 -12.83 -15.02 4.36
CA GLU A 110 -11.98 -14.16 5.18
C GLU A 110 -11.82 -12.78 4.54
N LYS A 111 -11.62 -12.72 3.22
CA LYS A 111 -11.57 -11.47 2.46
C LYS A 111 -12.86 -10.69 2.56
N LYS A 112 -14.02 -11.37 2.47
CA LYS A 112 -15.33 -10.74 2.63
C LYS A 112 -15.51 -10.17 4.05
N ALA A 113 -14.99 -10.86 5.06
CA ALA A 113 -15.02 -10.40 6.44
C ALA A 113 -14.03 -9.24 6.71
N ALA A 114 -12.87 -9.22 6.06
CA ALA A 114 -11.86 -8.18 6.18
C ALA A 114 -12.22 -6.90 5.39
N LEU A 115 -13.05 -7.03 4.34
CA LEU A 115 -13.39 -5.93 3.43
C LEU A 115 -13.85 -4.64 4.13
N PRO A 116 -14.74 -4.65 5.14
CA PRO A 116 -15.13 -3.43 5.84
C PRO A 116 -13.95 -2.75 6.55
N LYS A 117 -13.06 -3.52 7.18
CA LYS A 117 -11.85 -2.99 7.85
C LYS A 117 -10.91 -2.33 6.85
N LEU A 118 -10.70 -2.96 5.69
CA LEU A 118 -9.79 -2.47 4.65
C LEU A 118 -10.34 -1.25 3.91
N LEU A 119 -11.65 -1.21 3.66
CA LEU A 119 -12.31 -0.01 3.14
C LEU A 119 -12.28 1.15 4.15
N HIS A 120 -12.45 0.85 5.44
CA HIS A 120 -12.31 1.85 6.49
C HIS A 120 -10.87 2.39 6.59
N TYR A 121 -9.88 1.51 6.46
CA TYR A 121 -8.47 1.89 6.36
C TYR A 121 -8.24 2.84 5.17
N ALA A 122 -8.66 2.44 3.96
CA ALA A 122 -8.48 3.24 2.75
C ALA A 122 -9.17 4.61 2.89
N LYS A 123 -10.40 4.64 3.42
CA LYS A 123 -11.10 5.88 3.75
C LYS A 123 -10.30 6.76 4.72
N THR A 124 -9.71 6.18 5.76
CA THR A 124 -8.90 6.92 6.73
C THR A 124 -7.68 7.56 6.08
N GLN A 125 -7.02 6.89 5.14
CA GLN A 125 -5.91 7.48 4.39
C GLN A 125 -6.37 8.69 3.55
N VAL A 126 -7.52 8.55 2.86
CA VAL A 126 -8.11 9.65 2.08
C VAL A 126 -8.52 10.83 2.95
N ASP A 127 -9.24 10.58 4.05
CA ASP A 127 -9.68 11.62 4.99
C ASP A 127 -8.46 12.37 5.59
N THR A 128 -7.38 11.64 5.88
CA THR A 128 -6.13 12.22 6.39
C THR A 128 -5.46 13.10 5.34
N ALA A 129 -5.35 12.63 4.11
CA ALA A 129 -4.80 13.41 3.00
C ALA A 129 -5.65 14.66 2.69
N GLN A 130 -6.98 14.55 2.77
CA GLN A 130 -7.88 15.71 2.63
C GLN A 130 -7.65 16.75 3.73
N LYS A 131 -7.58 16.32 5.00
CA LYS A 131 -7.30 17.22 6.12
C LYS A 131 -5.97 17.95 5.95
N GLN A 132 -4.91 17.24 5.53
CA GLN A 132 -3.61 17.86 5.26
C GLN A 132 -3.71 18.93 4.17
N ARG A 133 -4.37 18.62 3.06
CA ARG A 133 -4.57 19.58 1.98
C ARG A 133 -5.33 20.84 2.44
N TYR A 134 -6.35 20.68 3.28
CA TYR A 134 -7.06 21.83 3.86
C TYR A 134 -6.16 22.65 4.77
N THR A 135 -5.35 22.02 5.62
CA THR A 135 -4.38 22.70 6.48
C THR A 135 -3.32 23.45 5.66
N GLU A 136 -2.76 22.82 4.63
CA GLU A 136 -1.79 23.43 3.72
C GLU A 136 -2.39 24.65 3.00
N TYR A 137 -3.62 24.53 2.50
CA TYR A 137 -4.34 25.64 1.88
C TYR A 137 -4.60 26.78 2.89
N ALA A 138 -5.07 26.47 4.10
CA ALA A 138 -5.31 27.46 5.13
C ALA A 138 -4.02 28.20 5.52
N ASN A 139 -2.90 27.49 5.64
CA ASN A 139 -1.60 28.08 5.93
C ASN A 139 -1.12 28.99 4.79
N ALA A 140 -1.27 28.54 3.53
CA ALA A 140 -0.91 29.33 2.35
C ALA A 140 -1.73 30.62 2.23
N VAL A 141 -3.03 30.58 2.55
CA VAL A 141 -3.91 31.76 2.49
C VAL A 141 -3.67 32.71 3.68
N THR A 142 -3.34 32.18 4.86
CA THR A 142 -3.18 32.99 6.08
C THR A 142 -1.74 33.47 6.32
N GLY A 143 -0.78 33.06 5.49
CA GLY A 143 0.63 33.45 5.61
C GLY A 143 1.33 32.89 6.85
N LYS A 144 0.74 31.89 7.52
CA LYS A 144 1.36 31.17 8.65
C LYS A 144 2.25 30.07 8.08
N ILE A 145 3.50 30.42 7.79
CA ILE A 145 4.58 29.47 7.50
C ILE A 145 5.51 29.44 8.72
#